data_AF-A0A7S0LAM2-F1
#
_entry.id   AF-A0A7S0LAM2-F1
#
_cell.length_a   1.000
_cell.length_b   1.000
_cell.length_c   1.000
_cell.angle_alpha   90.00
_cell.angle_beta   90.00
_cell.angle_gamma   90.00
#
_symmetry.space_group_name_H-M   'P 1'
#
loop_
_entity.id
_entity.type
_entity.pdbx_description
1 polymer ?
#
loop_
_entity_poly.entity_id
_entity_poly.type
_entity_poly.pdbx_seq_one_letter_code
_entity_poly.pdbx_strand_id
1 'polypeptide(L)'
;MHDVSGFERAGIPAVAILSEPFASLGVFQAQALGIEAKEAQRLIVLAEHPISDQLPHEMKAKAEKLFDDLLHALTSNERPSLELRRRLRMPASSTCLAGA
;
A
#
# COMPACT_ATOMS: atom_id res chain seq x y z
N MET A 1 -1.43 -0.93 -5.30
CA MET A 1 -0.19 -0.33 -4.75
C MET A 1 0.17 1.04 -5.35
N HIS A 2 -0.01 1.26 -6.67
CA HIS A 2 0.32 2.55 -7.31
C HIS A 2 -0.32 3.76 -6.60
N ASP A 3 -1.64 3.73 -6.38
CA ASP A 3 -2.35 4.87 -5.77
C ASP A 3 -1.93 5.09 -4.31
N VAL A 4 -1.75 4.00 -3.54
CA VAL A 4 -1.22 4.07 -2.16
C VAL A 4 0.16 4.75 -2.14
N SER A 5 1.05 4.39 -3.07
CA SER A 5 2.36 5.06 -3.22
C SER A 5 2.18 6.56 -3.51
N GLY A 6 1.26 6.92 -4.39
CA GLY A 6 0.95 8.30 -4.73
C GLY A 6 0.43 9.12 -3.54
N PHE A 7 -0.54 8.59 -2.79
CA PHE A 7 -1.09 9.25 -1.60
C PHE A 7 -0.03 9.43 -0.51
N GLU A 8 0.76 8.39 -0.23
CA GLU A 8 1.81 8.48 0.79
C GLU A 8 2.92 9.48 0.41
N ARG A 9 3.25 9.59 -0.89
CA ARG A 9 4.15 10.64 -1.42
C ARG A 9 3.59 12.05 -1.22
N ALA A 10 2.28 12.21 -1.36
CA ALA A 10 1.57 13.45 -1.11
C ALA A 10 1.35 13.74 0.39
N GLY A 11 1.73 12.81 1.28
CA GLY A 11 1.56 12.94 2.73
C GLY A 11 0.16 12.60 3.23
N ILE A 12 -0.66 11.97 2.38
CA ILE A 12 -2.01 11.46 2.70
C ILE A 12 -1.87 9.99 3.10
N PRO A 13 -2.20 9.60 4.34
CA PRO A 13 -2.17 8.20 4.75
C PRO A 13 -3.09 7.35 3.87
N ALA A 14 -2.57 6.22 3.40
CA ALA A 14 -3.32 5.31 2.54
C ALA A 14 -2.99 3.85 2.84
N VAL A 15 -3.96 2.98 2.57
CA VAL A 15 -3.84 1.53 2.75
C VAL A 15 -4.44 0.83 1.53
N ALA A 16 -3.80 -0.25 1.08
CA ALA A 16 -4.32 -1.11 0.03
C ALA A 16 -5.12 -2.26 0.66
N ILE A 17 -6.32 -2.48 0.17
CA ILE A 17 -7.11 -3.67 0.50
C ILE A 17 -6.91 -4.67 -0.63
N LEU A 18 -6.42 -5.86 -0.31
CA LEU A 18 -6.16 -6.93 -1.29
C LEU A 18 -6.80 -8.23 -0.81
N SER A 19 -7.29 -9.08 -1.71
CA SER A 19 -7.70 -10.42 -1.31
C SER A 19 -6.48 -11.24 -0.88
N GLU A 20 -6.62 -12.10 0.14
CA GLU A 20 -5.52 -12.91 0.69
C GLU A 20 -4.59 -13.59 -0.34
N PRO A 21 -5.08 -14.20 -1.44
CA PRO A 21 -4.20 -14.84 -2.44
C PRO A 21 -3.22 -13.87 -3.14
N PHE A 22 -3.48 -12.56 -3.09
CA PHE A 22 -2.67 -11.53 -3.73
C PHE A 22 -1.67 -10.87 -2.78
N ALA A 23 -1.50 -11.36 -1.55
CA ALA A 23 -0.59 -10.77 -0.57
C ALA A 23 0.86 -10.64 -1.11
N SER A 24 1.40 -11.72 -1.69
CA SER A 24 2.75 -11.74 -2.27
C SER A 24 2.89 -10.80 -3.48
N LEU A 25 1.86 -10.73 -4.32
CA LEU A 25 1.81 -9.84 -5.47
C LEU A 25 1.73 -8.36 -5.05
N GLY A 26 1.01 -8.06 -3.97
CA GLY A 26 0.98 -6.74 -3.37
C GLY A 26 2.36 -6.27 -2.91
N VAL A 27 3.09 -7.12 -2.18
CA VAL A 27 4.46 -6.83 -1.73
C VAL A 27 5.40 -6.67 -2.93
N PHE A 28 5.32 -7.56 -3.92
CA PHE A 28 6.13 -7.47 -5.14
C PHE A 28 5.91 -6.13 -5.88
N GLN A 29 4.65 -5.71 -6.05
CA GLN A 29 4.34 -4.41 -6.66
C GLN A 29 4.84 -3.23 -5.82
N ALA A 30 4.74 -3.32 -4.49
CA ALA A 30 5.24 -2.27 -3.60
C ALA A 30 6.75 -2.08 -3.73
N GLN A 31 7.51 -3.18 -3.78
CA GLN A 31 8.96 -3.16 -3.97
C GLN A 31 9.35 -2.57 -5.32
N ALA A 32 8.63 -2.91 -6.40
CA ALA A 32 8.83 -2.30 -7.71
C ALA A 32 8.60 -0.77 -7.72
N LEU A 33 7.82 -0.25 -6.77
CA LEU A 33 7.54 1.18 -6.59
C LEU A 33 8.49 1.87 -5.60
N GLY A 34 9.51 1.14 -5.10
CA GLY A 34 10.51 1.65 -4.15
C GLY A 34 10.05 1.67 -2.68
N ILE A 35 9.07 0.83 -2.32
CA ILE A 35 8.62 0.65 -0.94
C ILE A 35 9.26 -0.63 -0.38
N GLU A 36 9.93 -0.56 0.78
CA GLU A 36 10.55 -1.75 1.38
C GLU A 36 9.48 -2.78 1.77
N ALA A 37 9.85 -4.06 1.79
CA ALA A 37 8.91 -5.15 2.08
C ALA A 37 8.20 -4.98 3.45
N LYS A 38 8.91 -4.48 4.46
CA LYS A 38 8.34 -4.22 5.79
C LYS A 38 7.30 -3.10 5.76
N GLU A 39 7.57 -2.01 5.03
CA GLU A 39 6.58 -0.94 4.87
C GLU A 39 5.40 -1.38 3.99
N ALA A 40 5.66 -2.19 2.96
CA ALA A 40 4.63 -2.74 2.10
C ALA A 40 3.62 -3.59 2.90
N GLN A 41 4.11 -4.42 3.83
CA GLN A 41 3.26 -5.21 4.73
C GLN A 41 2.36 -4.34 5.61
N ARG A 42 2.85 -3.18 6.06
CA ARG A 42 2.04 -2.22 6.84
C ARG A 42 0.96 -1.54 5.99
N LEU A 43 1.26 -1.30 4.71
CA LEU A 43 0.36 -0.62 3.77
C LEU A 43 -0.68 -1.55 3.15
N ILE A 44 -0.68 -2.84 3.48
CA ILE A 44 -1.60 -3.83 2.91
C ILE A 44 -2.43 -4.44 4.03
N VAL A 45 -3.75 -4.38 3.87
CA VAL A 45 -4.72 -5.12 4.68
C VAL A 45 -5.36 -6.17 3.79
N LEU A 46 -5.44 -7.41 4.29
CA LEU A 46 -5.92 -8.54 3.52
C LEU A 46 -7.39 -8.81 3.82
N ALA A 47 -8.20 -8.83 2.77
CA ALA A 47 -9.60 -9.21 2.83
C ALA A 47 -9.78 -10.70 2.52
N GLU A 48 -10.64 -11.37 3.29
CA GLU A 48 -11.00 -12.77 3.10
C GLU A 48 -11.50 -13.02 1.67
N HIS A 49 -10.94 -14.02 0.98
CA HIS A 49 -11.37 -14.40 -0.36
C HIS A 49 -12.65 -15.28 -0.33
N PRO A 50 -13.57 -15.20 -1.31
CA PRO A 50 -13.59 -14.29 -2.46
C PRO A 50 -14.20 -12.92 -2.14
N ILE A 51 -13.88 -11.94 -2.98
CA ILE A 51 -14.49 -10.60 -2.94
C ILE A 51 -15.59 -10.46 -3.99
N SER A 52 -15.47 -11.16 -5.11
CA SER A 52 -16.52 -11.22 -6.14
C SER A 52 -17.63 -12.18 -5.74
N ASP A 53 -18.81 -11.98 -6.34
CA ASP A 53 -19.97 -12.89 -6.20
C ASP A 53 -20.42 -13.09 -4.74
N GLN A 54 -20.40 -12.01 -3.95
CA GLN A 54 -20.87 -12.00 -2.56
C GLN A 54 -22.23 -11.30 -2.47
N LEU A 55 -23.09 -11.80 -1.59
CA LEU A 55 -24.32 -11.12 -1.22
C LEU A 55 -24.01 -9.84 -0.42
N PRO A 56 -24.92 -8.84 -0.42
CA PRO A 56 -24.68 -7.58 0.27
C PRO A 56 -24.33 -7.72 1.76
N HIS A 57 -24.96 -8.67 2.47
CA HIS A 57 -24.70 -8.89 3.89
C HIS A 57 -23.35 -9.58 4.14
N GLU A 58 -22.90 -10.45 3.23
CA GLU A 58 -21.58 -11.10 3.29
C GLU A 58 -20.48 -10.06 3.06
N MET A 59 -20.67 -9.16 2.09
CA MET A 59 -19.75 -8.05 1.83
C MET A 59 -19.66 -7.10 3.04
N LYS A 60 -20.80 -6.79 3.67
CA LYS A 60 -20.84 -5.98 4.89
C LYS A 60 -20.09 -6.67 6.04
N ALA A 61 -20.31 -7.97 6.25
CA ALA A 61 -19.60 -8.71 7.29
C ALA A 61 -18.08 -8.72 7.07
N LYS A 62 -17.63 -8.87 5.81
CA LYS A 62 -16.20 -8.73 5.47
C LYS A 62 -15.67 -7.33 5.79
N ALA A 63 -16.41 -6.28 5.44
CA ALA A 63 -16.01 -4.91 5.74
C ALA A 63 -15.92 -4.64 7.25
N GLU A 64 -16.87 -5.14 8.04
CA GLU A 64 -16.87 -5.03 9.50
C GLU A 64 -15.64 -5.72 10.11
N LYS A 65 -15.28 -6.92 9.64
CA LYS A 65 -14.07 -7.62 10.10
C LYS A 65 -12.77 -6.84 9.82
N LEU A 66 -12.71 -6.10 8.71
CA LEU A 66 -11.50 -5.37 8.29
C LEU A 66 -11.37 -3.98 8.91
N PHE A 67 -12.45 -3.45 9.50
CA PHE A 67 -12.52 -2.05 9.89
C PHE A 67 -11.43 -1.66 10.89
N ASP A 68 -11.23 -2.47 11.93
CA ASP A 68 -10.24 -2.18 12.97
C ASP A 68 -8.80 -2.23 12.42
N ASP A 69 -8.51 -3.19 11.55
CA ASP A 69 -7.20 -3.30 10.88
C ASP A 69 -6.92 -2.09 9.97
N LEU A 70 -7.93 -1.63 9.23
CA LEU A 70 -7.82 -0.45 8.37
C LEU A 70 -7.62 0.83 9.20
N LEU A 71 -8.41 0.98 10.25
CA LEU A 71 -8.30 2.12 11.15
C LEU A 71 -6.91 2.14 11.78
N HIS A 72 -6.46 1.01 12.33
CA HIS A 72 -5.13 0.87 12.89
C HIS A 72 -4.05 1.20 11.86
N ALA A 73 -4.11 0.65 10.64
CA ALA A 73 -3.12 0.92 9.59
C ALA A 73 -3.03 2.42 9.21
N LEU A 74 -4.16 3.14 9.25
CA LEU A 74 -4.24 4.56 8.91
C LEU A 74 -3.85 5.50 10.07
N THR A 75 -4.15 5.13 11.32
CA THR A 75 -3.97 6.02 12.49
C THR A 75 -2.74 5.70 13.34
N SER A 76 -2.12 4.53 13.17
CA SER A 76 -0.90 4.18 13.89
C SER A 76 0.21 5.17 13.57
N ASN A 77 0.88 5.68 14.61
CA ASN A 77 1.93 6.69 14.49
C ASN A 77 3.21 6.21 13.77
N GLU A 78 3.24 4.94 13.34
CA GLU A 78 4.17 4.37 12.38
C GLU A 78 3.89 4.89 10.96
N ARG A 79 3.79 6.21 10.82
CA ARG A 79 3.78 6.87 9.51
C ARG A 79 4.91 6.26 8.68
N PRO A 80 4.76 6.13 7.34
CA PRO A 80 5.94 5.90 6.53
C PRO A 80 6.92 7.00 6.89
N SER A 81 8.10 6.57 7.31
CA SER A 81 9.07 7.42 7.96
C SER A 81 9.25 8.69 7.12
N LEU A 82 9.59 9.82 7.77
CA LEU A 82 10.07 11.00 7.06
C LEU A 82 11.10 10.63 5.97
N GLU A 83 11.80 9.52 6.17
CA GLU A 83 12.67 8.85 5.23
C GLU A 83 11.98 8.29 3.98
N LEU A 84 10.87 7.56 4.07
CA LEU A 84 10.10 7.15 2.88
C LEU A 84 9.58 8.37 2.10
N ARG A 85 9.07 9.39 2.79
CA ARG A 85 8.64 10.66 2.16
C ARG A 85 9.79 11.39 1.47
N ARG A 86 11.02 11.29 1.98
CA ARG A 86 12.23 11.85 1.37
C ARG A 86 12.72 11.00 0.18
N ARG A 87 12.76 9.67 0.32
CA ARG A 87 13.19 8.73 -0.73
C ARG A 87 12.27 8.78 -1.96
N LEU A 88 10.96 8.88 -1.72
CA LEU A 88 9.97 8.95 -2.80
C LEU A 88 9.84 10.35 -3.45
N ARG A 89 10.57 11.38 -2.97
CA ARG A 89 10.57 12.73 -3.56
C ARG A 89 11.70 13.00 -4.56
N MET A 90 12.61 12.06 -4.79
CA MET A 90 13.67 12.23 -5.80
C MET A 90 13.09 12.03 -7.21
N PRO A 91 13.23 12.98 -8.15
CA PRO A 91 13.00 12.68 -9.55
C PRO A 91 14.04 11.64 -9.99
N ALA A 92 13.66 10.73 -10.89
CA ALA A 92 14.63 9.93 -11.62
C ALA A 92 15.57 10.90 -12.36
N SER A 93 16.76 11.15 -11.82
CA SER A 93 17.76 11.95 -12.52
C SER A 93 18.15 11.17 -13.76
N SER A 94 17.86 11.78 -14.90
CA SER A 94 18.32 11.36 -16.21
C SER A 94 19.83 11.23 -16.19
N THR A 95 20.34 10.01 -16.36
CA THR A 95 21.70 9.82 -16.84
C THR A 95 21.69 10.17 -18.33
N CYS A 96 21.75 11.46 -18.65
CA CYS A 96 22.31 11.89 -19.93
C CYS A 96 23.80 11.53 -19.87
N LEU A 97 24.17 10.42 -20.50
CA LEU A 97 25.55 10.18 -20.88
C LEU A 97 25.96 11.25 -21.88
N ALA A 98 26.66 12.27 -21.41
CA ALA A 98 27.55 13.09 -22.23
C ALA A 98 28.98 12.60 -21.99
N GLY A 99 29.63 12.17 -23.06
CA GLY A 99 31.03 11.73 -23.03
C GLY A 99 31.45 11.13 -24.37
N ALA A 100 31.50 11.97 -25.40
CA ALA A 100 32.30 11.79 -26.61
C ALA A 100 33.37 12.89 -26.64
#